data_AF-A0A7V8XQ51-F1
#
_entry.id   AF-A0A7V8XQ51-F1
#
_cell.length_a   1.000
_cell.length_b   1.000
_cell.length_c   1.000
_cell.angle_alpha   90.00
_cell.angle_beta   90.00
_cell.angle_gamma   90.00
#
_symmetry.space_group_name_H-M   'P 1'
#
loop_
_entity.id
_entity.type
_entity.pdbx_description
1 polymer ?
#
loop_
_entity_poly.entity_id
_entity_poly.type
_entity_poly.pdbx_seq_one_letter_code
_entity_poly.pdbx_strand_id
1 'polypeptide(L)'
;MMGSGHEILAPGTAARRRRRLPVRLIVIAAIALAFESPAFPGAQATPARAAVPLTLKRLVDPATRVEVNGRLIQFALNGFVRFETMADLFTYIDAQAGRWTFATAQERQAFGDNLLQRGVESRIVSMETELPLEIVLTHTRSEVGAAIDALGSADKTVLFKGLNWQASLPTYRAAFLRVRDRWSTSLNCWSASSSAAGRVLSNWYLIDEGIVLYGATYDSTEHFWQAVKYRPDVTIRQLRDLLAGLGRADWTAWLAGLEHDQTFARANAYALHFIRANLQPERLAYFDRELQSTGQPDESARQAQQRVGRGPGEAVRFTALQEKMLWGDLADVFHLIVAFSARPGVSLPSEGARARDAMVAHGFGTITLDGYGGGGFPFLSSTYQDLMLEIWKVKYLKMPRFGDVIRSTVGRRLDHFLDDGDSPDIPIPVYVKQLNRIRDFALAQEKK
;
A
#
# COMPACT_ATOMS: atom_id res chain seq x y z
N MET A 1 46.43 36.23 -58.07
CA MET A 1 46.52 37.62 -57.58
C MET A 1 46.20 37.56 -56.09
N MET A 2 47.21 37.56 -55.21
CA MET A 2 47.88 38.75 -54.66
C MET A 2 46.85 39.71 -54.05
N GLY A 3 46.88 40.11 -52.78
CA GLY A 3 47.80 39.94 -51.65
C GLY A 3 47.08 40.51 -50.41
N SER A 4 47.42 40.05 -49.20
CA SER A 4 48.22 40.81 -48.19
C SER A 4 47.48 41.98 -47.53
N GLY A 5 47.41 42.13 -46.21
CA GLY A 5 48.03 41.42 -45.09
C GLY A 5 47.97 42.28 -43.81
N HIS A 6 48.44 41.67 -42.70
CA HIS A 6 49.00 42.25 -41.46
C HIS A 6 48.01 42.98 -40.51
N GLU A 7 48.09 42.92 -39.17
CA GLU A 7 49.10 42.37 -38.25
C GLU A 7 48.56 42.20 -36.80
N ILE A 8 48.92 41.08 -36.17
CA ILE A 8 49.46 40.85 -34.80
C ILE A 8 49.05 41.78 -33.62
N LEU A 9 48.52 41.18 -32.54
CA LEU A 9 49.06 41.24 -31.16
C LEU A 9 48.25 40.35 -30.18
N ALA A 10 48.88 39.28 -29.68
CA ALA A 10 48.67 38.73 -28.33
C ALA A 10 49.91 39.15 -27.48
N PRO A 11 49.96 39.06 -26.13
CA PRO A 11 49.10 38.30 -25.21
C PRO A 11 48.71 39.08 -23.92
N GLY A 12 47.77 38.54 -23.14
CA GLY A 12 47.37 39.18 -21.87
C GLY A 12 46.58 38.25 -20.95
N THR A 13 47.34 37.52 -20.13
CA THR A 13 46.90 36.67 -19.02
C THR A 13 45.96 37.37 -18.04
N ALA A 14 44.80 36.78 -17.76
CA ALA A 14 44.08 36.99 -16.50
C ALA A 14 43.34 35.72 -16.09
N ALA A 15 44.05 34.88 -15.35
CA ALA A 15 43.50 33.73 -14.64
C ALA A 15 42.43 34.19 -13.63
N ARG A 16 41.15 34.06 -13.98
CA ARG A 16 40.06 34.26 -13.03
C ARG A 16 39.78 32.94 -12.30
N ARG A 17 40.44 32.79 -11.15
CA ARG A 17 40.15 31.78 -10.12
C ARG A 17 38.63 31.65 -9.92
N ARG A 18 38.01 30.59 -10.44
CA ARG A 18 36.72 30.11 -9.96
C ARG A 18 36.94 29.56 -8.55
N ARG A 19 36.63 30.37 -7.54
CA ARG A 19 36.52 29.91 -6.16
C ARG A 19 35.46 28.80 -6.12
N ARG A 20 35.90 27.57 -5.82
CA ARG A 20 35.02 26.48 -5.40
C ARG A 20 34.42 26.89 -4.05
N LEU A 21 33.13 27.23 -4.04
CA LEU A 21 32.33 27.27 -2.82
C LEU A 21 31.93 25.82 -2.48
N PRO A 22 32.04 25.40 -1.21
CA PRO A 22 31.66 24.06 -0.80
C PRO A 22 30.14 23.91 -0.90
N VAL A 23 29.69 22.93 -1.70
CA VAL A 23 28.30 22.47 -1.76
C VAL A 23 28.00 21.72 -0.46
N ARG A 24 27.57 22.48 0.56
CA ARG A 24 26.85 22.00 1.74
C ARG A 24 25.74 23.02 2.01
N LEU A 25 24.56 22.52 2.34
CA LEU A 25 23.26 23.20 2.44
C LEU A 25 22.53 23.42 1.11
N ILE A 26 21.57 22.53 0.82
CA ILE A 26 20.16 22.76 0.44
C ILE A 26 19.61 21.38 0.04
N VAL A 27 19.24 20.55 1.04
CA VAL A 27 18.31 19.42 0.88
C VAL A 27 17.56 19.26 2.22
N ILE A 28 16.81 20.29 2.61
CA ILE A 28 15.72 20.18 3.60
C ILE A 28 14.61 21.11 3.09
N ALA A 29 13.91 20.68 2.04
CA ALA A 29 12.65 21.29 1.55
C ALA A 29 12.09 20.42 0.41
N ALA A 30 11.73 19.16 0.69
CA ALA A 30 11.01 18.33 -0.28
C ALA A 30 10.14 17.21 0.33
N ILE A 31 9.86 17.26 1.64
CA ILE A 31 8.93 16.33 2.31
C ILE A 31 8.04 17.17 3.22
N ALA A 32 7.11 17.92 2.62
CA ALA A 32 6.09 18.67 3.35
C ALA A 32 4.81 18.92 2.54
N LEU A 33 4.57 18.17 1.46
CA LEU A 33 3.37 18.31 0.62
C LEU A 33 2.81 16.94 0.25
N ALA A 34 2.24 16.26 1.25
CA ALA A 34 1.17 15.29 1.10
C ALA A 34 0.52 15.15 2.48
N PHE A 35 -0.81 15.18 2.55
CA PHE A 35 -1.65 15.29 3.76
C PHE A 35 -1.90 16.71 4.28
N GLU A 36 -2.46 17.57 3.42
CA GLU A 36 -3.45 18.53 3.91
C GLU A 36 -4.84 17.96 3.60
N SER A 37 -5.51 17.45 4.63
CA SER A 37 -6.97 17.42 4.62
C SER A 37 -7.48 18.86 4.73
N PRO A 38 -8.62 19.22 4.10
CA PRO A 38 -9.13 20.58 4.18
C PRO A 38 -9.43 20.93 5.64
N ALA A 39 -8.75 21.96 6.15
CA ALA A 39 -8.91 22.46 7.49
C ALA A 39 -10.33 23.03 7.70
N PHE A 40 -11.00 22.57 8.75
CA PHE A 40 -12.16 23.28 9.31
C PHE A 40 -11.67 24.61 9.92
N PRO A 41 -12.27 25.77 9.58
CA PRO A 41 -11.91 27.03 10.20
C PRO A 41 -12.53 27.12 11.60
N GLY A 42 -11.72 26.99 12.65
CA GLY A 42 -12.17 27.30 14.01
C GLY A 42 -11.56 26.49 15.16
N ALA A 43 -10.24 26.24 15.17
CA ALA A 43 -9.56 25.73 16.36
C ALA A 43 -8.46 26.71 16.79
N GLN A 44 -8.68 27.40 17.90
CA GLN A 44 -7.64 28.17 18.58
C GLN A 44 -6.46 27.23 18.90
N ALA A 45 -5.24 27.67 18.57
CA ALA A 45 -4.03 26.90 18.78
C ALA A 45 -3.80 26.64 20.28
N THR A 46 -4.06 25.41 20.71
CA THR A 46 -3.63 24.90 22.02
C THR A 46 -2.09 24.94 22.06
N PRO A 47 -1.46 25.40 23.16
CA PRO A 47 -0.01 25.42 23.25
C PRO A 47 0.57 24.03 23.00
N ALA A 48 1.51 23.94 22.05
CA ALA A 48 2.16 22.70 21.65
C ALA A 48 2.85 22.06 22.86
N ARG A 49 2.23 20.99 23.40
CA ARG A 49 2.82 20.16 24.44
C ARG A 49 4.11 19.56 23.86
N ALA A 50 5.25 19.76 24.51
CA ALA A 50 6.50 19.15 24.09
C ALA A 50 6.30 17.62 23.99
N ALA A 51 6.40 17.08 22.78
CA ALA A 51 6.20 15.67 22.52
C ALA A 51 7.28 14.88 23.28
N VAL A 52 6.87 13.98 24.17
CA VAL A 52 7.81 13.07 24.84
C VAL A 52 8.44 12.19 23.75
N PRO A 53 9.78 12.10 23.64
CA PRO A 53 10.42 11.27 22.62
C PRO A 53 9.98 9.80 22.72
N LEU A 54 9.83 9.15 21.56
CA LEU A 54 9.56 7.72 21.52
C LEU A 54 10.86 6.96 21.85
N THR A 55 10.81 6.11 22.87
CA THR A 55 11.90 5.21 23.27
C THR A 55 11.46 3.76 23.09
N LEU A 56 12.39 2.80 23.10
CA LEU A 56 12.05 1.38 23.03
C LEU A 56 11.06 0.97 24.13
N LYS A 57 11.28 1.40 25.38
CA LYS A 57 10.38 1.13 26.51
C LYS A 57 8.96 1.62 26.25
N ARG A 58 8.82 2.83 25.69
CA ARG A 58 7.50 3.39 25.34
C ARG A 58 6.88 2.65 24.16
N LEU A 59 7.66 2.31 23.14
CA LEU A 59 7.16 1.60 21.97
C LEU A 59 6.58 0.22 22.33
N VAL A 60 7.21 -0.51 23.25
CA VAL A 60 6.73 -1.83 23.68
C VAL A 60 5.60 -1.77 24.71
N ASP A 61 5.46 -0.66 25.44
CA ASP A 61 4.38 -0.46 26.42
C ASP A 61 3.01 -0.43 25.73
N PRO A 62 2.08 -1.35 26.07
CA PRO A 62 0.82 -1.44 25.37
C PRO A 62 -0.08 -0.20 25.47
N ALA A 63 0.10 0.65 26.48
CA ALA A 63 -0.70 1.85 26.68
C ALA A 63 -0.14 3.09 25.94
N THR A 64 1.04 2.99 25.33
CA THR A 64 1.67 4.14 24.69
C THR A 64 1.00 4.50 23.37
N ARG A 65 0.56 5.76 23.29
CA ARG A 65 0.29 6.48 22.05
C ARG A 65 1.60 6.99 21.46
N VAL A 66 1.82 6.74 20.17
CA VAL A 66 2.99 7.25 19.45
C VAL A 66 2.61 8.53 18.75
N GLU A 67 3.36 9.58 19.03
CA GLU A 67 3.21 10.88 18.38
C GLU A 67 4.53 11.23 17.71
N VAL A 68 4.46 11.71 16.46
CA VAL A 68 5.60 12.23 15.70
C VAL A 68 5.22 13.62 15.21
N ASN A 69 6.03 14.62 15.56
CA ASN A 69 5.80 16.03 15.19
C ASN A 69 4.40 16.54 15.59
N GLY A 70 3.89 16.11 16.76
CA GLY A 70 2.56 16.50 17.26
C GLY A 70 1.39 15.79 16.59
N ARG A 71 1.65 14.85 15.66
CA ARG A 71 0.62 14.01 15.02
C ARG A 71 0.62 12.63 15.65
N LEU A 72 -0.57 12.17 16.02
CA LEU A 72 -0.79 10.80 16.47
C LEU A 72 -0.59 9.82 15.31
N ILE A 73 0.29 8.84 15.51
CA ILE A 73 0.54 7.77 14.55
C ILE A 73 -0.30 6.56 14.93
N GLN A 74 -1.30 6.29 14.11
CA GLN A 74 -2.13 5.10 14.20
C GLN A 74 -1.48 3.94 13.44
N PHE A 75 -1.83 2.73 13.85
CA PHE A 75 -1.52 1.51 13.12
C PHE A 75 -2.82 0.74 12.85
N ALA A 76 -2.81 -0.22 11.94
CA ALA A 76 -4.04 -0.84 11.50
C ALA A 76 -3.92 -2.36 11.27
N LEU A 77 -4.97 -3.10 11.65
CA LEU A 77 -5.19 -4.43 11.12
C LEU A 77 -5.95 -4.35 9.81
N ASN A 78 -5.49 -5.13 8.83
CA ASN A 78 -6.10 -5.18 7.51
C ASN A 78 -6.24 -3.76 6.90
N GLY A 79 -5.29 -2.84 7.12
CA GLY A 79 -5.30 -1.45 6.61
C GLY A 79 -6.44 -0.52 7.08
N PHE A 80 -7.52 -1.06 7.65
CA PHE A 80 -8.77 -0.33 7.90
C PHE A 80 -9.18 -0.29 9.37
N VAL A 81 -8.85 -1.31 10.17
CA VAL A 81 -9.18 -1.31 11.60
C VAL A 81 -8.04 -0.64 12.34
N ARG A 82 -8.23 0.63 12.70
CA ARG A 82 -7.17 1.50 13.25
C ARG A 82 -7.12 1.46 14.77
N PHE A 83 -5.91 1.59 15.30
CA PHE A 83 -5.61 1.57 16.73
C PHE A 83 -4.61 2.68 17.06
N GLU A 84 -4.75 3.25 18.26
CA GLU A 84 -3.79 4.23 18.80
C GLU A 84 -2.74 3.56 19.69
N THR A 85 -3.15 2.48 20.37
CA THR A 85 -2.34 1.73 21.34
C THR A 85 -2.47 0.22 21.13
N MET A 86 -1.51 -0.56 21.62
CA MET A 86 -1.63 -2.03 21.59
C MET A 86 -2.71 -2.54 22.54
N ALA A 87 -3.04 -1.80 23.61
CA ALA A 87 -4.16 -2.14 24.48
C ALA A 87 -5.51 -2.09 23.75
N ASP A 88 -5.70 -1.13 22.83
CA ASP A 88 -6.90 -1.07 21.97
C ASP A 88 -6.96 -2.30 21.06
N LEU A 89 -5.82 -2.69 20.48
CA LEU A 89 -5.71 -3.91 19.68
C LEU A 89 -6.05 -5.15 20.51
N PHE A 90 -5.58 -5.28 21.75
CA PHE A 90 -5.87 -6.44 22.60
C PHE A 90 -7.36 -6.61 22.85
N THR A 91 -8.06 -5.51 23.15
CA THR A 91 -9.52 -5.48 23.30
C THR A 91 -10.22 -5.93 22.01
N TYR A 92 -9.75 -5.43 20.86
CA TYR A 92 -10.28 -5.85 19.57
C TYR A 92 -10.06 -7.34 19.29
N ILE A 93 -8.85 -7.86 19.55
CA ILE A 93 -8.53 -9.27 19.37
C ILE A 93 -9.43 -10.15 20.24
N ASP A 94 -9.67 -9.78 21.49
CA ASP A 94 -10.59 -10.49 22.38
C ASP A 94 -12.01 -10.54 21.82
N ALA A 95 -12.51 -9.40 21.33
CA ALA A 95 -13.82 -9.34 20.70
C ALA A 95 -13.89 -10.21 19.43
N GLN A 96 -12.85 -10.20 18.58
CA GLN A 96 -12.81 -11.08 17.41
C GLN A 96 -12.71 -12.56 17.81
N ALA A 97 -11.93 -12.91 18.83
CA ALA A 97 -11.82 -14.28 19.33
C ALA A 97 -13.16 -14.81 19.92
N GLY A 98 -13.99 -13.92 20.48
CA GLY A 98 -15.34 -14.26 20.94
C GLY A 98 -16.40 -14.28 19.84
N ARG A 99 -16.20 -13.50 18.76
CA ARG A 99 -17.11 -13.41 17.62
C ARG A 99 -17.23 -14.73 16.86
N TRP A 100 -16.13 -15.46 16.72
CA TRP A 100 -16.05 -16.61 15.81
C TRP A 100 -16.12 -17.97 16.50
N THR A 101 -16.48 -18.99 15.73
CA THR A 101 -16.51 -20.39 16.19
C THR A 101 -15.17 -21.08 15.93
N PHE A 102 -14.68 -21.83 16.91
CA PHE A 102 -13.42 -22.59 16.84
C PHE A 102 -13.67 -24.00 17.35
N ALA A 103 -12.97 -25.00 16.81
CA ALA A 103 -13.11 -26.38 17.26
C ALA A 103 -12.47 -26.57 18.65
N THR A 104 -11.42 -25.80 18.95
CA THR A 104 -10.73 -25.86 20.24
C THR A 104 -10.38 -24.48 20.79
N ALA A 105 -10.14 -24.38 22.10
CA ALA A 105 -9.60 -23.18 22.73
C ALA A 105 -8.20 -22.83 22.22
N GLN A 106 -7.40 -23.83 21.83
CA GLN A 106 -6.07 -23.62 21.27
C GLN A 106 -6.13 -22.96 19.89
N GLU A 107 -7.07 -23.36 19.05
CA GLU A 107 -7.31 -22.69 17.76
C GLU A 107 -7.75 -21.24 17.94
N ARG A 108 -8.62 -20.95 18.91
CA ARG A 108 -9.02 -19.59 19.26
C ARG A 108 -7.82 -18.77 19.73
N GLN A 109 -6.98 -19.35 20.59
CA GLN A 109 -5.76 -18.70 21.06
C GLN A 109 -4.81 -18.41 19.90
N ALA A 110 -4.57 -19.38 19.02
CA ALA A 110 -3.70 -19.23 17.85
C ALA A 110 -4.22 -18.16 16.86
N PHE A 111 -5.54 -18.06 16.70
CA PHE A 111 -6.15 -16.99 15.92
C PHE A 111 -5.86 -15.61 16.52
N GLY A 112 -6.06 -15.43 17.83
CA GLY A 112 -5.76 -14.16 18.49
C GLY A 112 -4.28 -13.82 18.47
N ASP A 113 -3.41 -14.81 18.67
CA ASP A 113 -1.96 -14.66 18.59
C ASP A 113 -1.49 -14.25 17.18
N ASN A 114 -2.15 -14.75 16.12
CA ASN A 114 -1.89 -14.33 14.76
C ASN A 114 -2.25 -12.84 14.54
N LEU A 115 -3.42 -12.40 15.02
CA LEU A 115 -3.81 -10.99 14.95
C LEU A 115 -2.85 -10.11 15.76
N LEU A 116 -2.38 -10.57 16.91
CA LEU A 116 -1.36 -9.86 17.71
C LEU A 116 -0.07 -9.67 16.90
N GLN A 117 0.42 -10.72 16.25
CA GLN A 117 1.63 -10.64 15.43
C GLN A 117 1.48 -9.60 14.31
N ARG A 118 0.34 -9.59 13.61
CA ARG A 118 0.05 -8.63 12.54
C ARG A 118 -0.05 -7.20 13.09
N GLY A 119 -0.69 -7.02 14.24
CA GLY A 119 -0.81 -5.70 14.86
C GLY A 119 0.53 -5.15 15.36
N VAL A 120 1.40 -5.99 15.94
CA VAL A 120 2.78 -5.61 16.29
C VAL A 120 3.58 -5.22 15.04
N GLU A 121 3.44 -5.98 13.95
CA GLU A 121 4.09 -5.66 12.68
C GLU A 121 3.64 -4.29 12.17
N SER A 122 2.33 -4.02 12.10
CA SER A 122 1.81 -2.70 11.70
C SER A 122 2.19 -1.57 12.67
N ARG A 123 2.34 -1.87 13.97
CA ARG A 123 2.77 -0.88 14.98
C ARG A 123 4.20 -0.41 14.75
N ILE A 124 5.09 -1.34 14.43
CA ILE A 124 6.52 -1.07 14.24
C ILE A 124 6.77 -0.56 12.82
N VAL A 125 6.08 -1.14 11.84
CA VAL A 125 6.21 -0.81 10.44
C VAL A 125 5.04 0.08 10.05
N SER A 126 5.19 1.38 10.31
CA SER A 126 4.13 2.37 10.09
C SER A 126 4.18 2.93 8.67
N MET A 127 3.03 3.07 8.01
CA MET A 127 2.89 3.81 6.74
C MET A 127 3.16 5.32 6.85
N GLU A 128 3.22 5.87 8.06
CA GLU A 128 3.36 7.30 8.27
C GLU A 128 4.80 7.70 8.63
N THR A 129 5.60 6.77 9.19
CA THR A 129 6.93 7.09 9.71
C THR A 129 7.81 5.85 9.89
N GLU A 130 9.12 6.00 9.60
CA GLU A 130 10.13 4.98 9.85
C GLU A 130 10.54 4.87 11.34
N LEU A 131 10.15 5.83 12.19
CA LEU A 131 10.68 5.96 13.56
C LEU A 131 10.49 4.71 14.45
N PRO A 132 9.31 4.06 14.51
CA PRO A 132 9.15 2.87 15.34
C PRO A 132 10.02 1.69 14.87
N LEU A 133 10.18 1.53 13.55
CA LEU A 133 11.05 0.53 12.96
C LEU A 133 12.52 0.84 13.27
N GLU A 134 12.94 2.09 13.10
CA GLU A 134 14.31 2.54 13.43
C GLU A 134 14.65 2.18 14.89
N ILE A 135 13.78 2.52 15.84
CA ILE A 135 13.97 2.17 17.26
C ILE A 135 14.17 0.67 17.45
N VAL A 136 13.36 -0.17 16.79
CA VAL A 136 13.49 -1.63 16.92
C VAL A 136 14.80 -2.15 16.31
N LEU A 137 15.25 -1.57 15.20
CA LEU A 137 16.47 -1.98 14.49
C LEU A 137 17.76 -1.49 15.14
N THR A 138 17.75 -0.33 15.81
CA THR A 138 18.91 0.19 16.53
C THR A 138 19.15 -0.51 17.87
N HIS A 139 18.25 -1.39 18.30
CA HIS A 139 18.41 -2.21 19.51
C HIS A 139 18.70 -3.67 19.17
N THR A 140 19.52 -4.30 20.00
CA THR A 140 19.82 -5.73 19.92
C THR A 140 18.58 -6.56 20.28
N ARG A 141 18.59 -7.83 19.86
CA ARG A 141 17.56 -8.80 20.25
C ARG A 141 17.39 -8.89 21.77
N SER A 142 18.49 -8.80 22.50
CA SER A 142 18.50 -8.86 23.97
C SER A 142 17.82 -7.64 24.58
N GLU A 143 18.11 -6.45 24.08
CA GLU A 143 17.52 -5.20 24.57
C GLU A 143 16.01 -5.12 24.31
N VAL A 144 15.56 -5.50 23.10
CA VAL A 144 14.12 -5.60 22.79
C VAL A 144 13.44 -6.61 23.71
N GLY A 145 14.06 -7.78 23.91
CA GLY A 145 13.56 -8.79 24.84
C GLY A 145 13.44 -8.27 26.27
N ALA A 146 14.49 -7.65 26.79
CA ALA A 146 14.53 -7.11 28.16
C ALA A 146 13.51 -5.98 28.37
N ALA A 147 13.32 -5.10 27.37
CA ALA A 147 12.31 -4.04 27.44
C ALA A 147 10.89 -4.60 27.54
N ILE A 148 10.60 -5.70 26.84
CA ILE A 148 9.31 -6.40 26.91
C ILE A 148 9.20 -7.16 28.23
N ASP A 149 10.22 -7.90 28.63
CA ASP A 149 10.22 -8.67 29.88
C ASP A 149 9.96 -7.76 31.10
N ALA A 150 10.41 -6.51 31.06
CA ALA A 150 10.17 -5.48 32.07
C ALA A 150 8.70 -5.00 32.17
N LEU A 151 7.83 -5.38 31.24
CA LEU A 151 6.38 -5.13 31.33
C LEU A 151 5.68 -6.11 32.28
N GLY A 152 6.28 -7.28 32.52
CA GLY A 152 5.76 -8.28 33.43
C GLY A 152 6.13 -7.98 34.89
N SER A 153 5.32 -8.48 35.82
CA SER A 153 5.74 -8.67 37.22
C SER A 153 6.29 -10.09 37.40
N ALA A 154 7.13 -10.34 38.40
CA ALA A 154 7.81 -11.62 38.63
C ALA A 154 6.88 -12.87 38.58
N ASP A 155 5.59 -12.69 38.94
CA ASP A 155 4.60 -13.78 39.01
C ASP A 155 3.54 -13.77 37.88
N LYS A 156 3.63 -12.86 36.89
CA LYS A 156 2.62 -12.74 35.82
C LYS A 156 3.25 -12.70 34.44
N THR A 157 3.11 -13.82 33.72
CA THR A 157 3.44 -13.94 32.29
C THR A 157 2.30 -13.48 31.38
N VAL A 158 1.20 -12.96 31.93
CA VAL A 158 0.02 -12.50 31.19
C VAL A 158 0.02 -10.98 31.12
N LEU A 159 0.09 -10.44 29.90
CA LEU A 159 0.02 -9.00 29.62
C LEU A 159 -1.42 -8.50 29.54
N PHE A 160 -2.31 -9.33 29.03
CA PHE A 160 -3.73 -9.01 28.87
C PHE A 160 -4.55 -10.29 29.06
N LYS A 161 -5.66 -10.19 29.79
CA LYS A 161 -6.61 -11.29 29.98
C LYS A 161 -8.01 -10.77 29.65
N GLY A 162 -8.48 -11.09 28.46
CA GLY A 162 -9.86 -10.84 28.04
C GLY A 162 -10.79 -12.00 28.40
N LEU A 163 -12.00 -11.96 27.84
CA LEU A 163 -13.01 -13.00 28.05
C LEU A 163 -12.77 -14.23 27.16
N ASN A 164 -12.19 -14.01 25.97
CA ASN A 164 -12.09 -15.00 24.90
C ASN A 164 -10.65 -15.29 24.48
N TRP A 165 -9.72 -14.38 24.79
CA TRP A 165 -8.31 -14.47 24.45
C TRP A 165 -7.43 -13.82 25.52
N GLN A 166 -6.18 -14.28 25.62
CA GLN A 166 -5.17 -13.68 26.49
C GLN A 166 -3.88 -13.41 25.73
N ALA A 167 -3.25 -12.26 25.98
CA ALA A 167 -1.91 -11.97 25.50
C ALA A 167 -0.88 -12.41 26.55
N SER A 168 0.02 -13.32 26.17
CA SER A 168 1.16 -13.69 27.02
C SER A 168 2.39 -12.83 26.69
N LEU A 169 3.23 -12.61 27.70
CA LEU A 169 4.52 -11.93 27.57
C LEU A 169 5.43 -12.65 26.55
N PRO A 170 5.56 -14.00 26.55
CA PRO A 170 6.30 -14.72 25.51
C PRO A 170 5.76 -14.50 24.10
N THR A 171 4.44 -14.54 23.90
CA THR A 171 3.83 -14.33 22.57
C THR A 171 4.09 -12.91 22.07
N TYR A 172 3.92 -11.90 22.95
CA TYR A 172 4.18 -10.50 22.61
C TYR A 172 5.65 -10.24 22.27
N ARG A 173 6.57 -10.81 23.06
CA ARG A 173 8.00 -10.78 22.78
C ARG A 173 8.33 -11.42 21.44
N ALA A 174 7.78 -12.61 21.17
CA ALA A 174 8.00 -13.30 19.90
C ALA A 174 7.53 -12.47 18.70
N ALA A 175 6.42 -11.75 18.83
CA ALA A 175 5.93 -10.85 17.78
C ALA A 175 6.91 -9.71 17.47
N PHE A 176 7.41 -8.99 18.49
CA PHE A 176 8.39 -7.91 18.30
C PHE A 176 9.71 -8.43 17.72
N LEU A 177 10.22 -9.53 18.26
CA LEU A 177 11.49 -10.11 17.79
C LEU A 177 11.38 -10.64 16.36
N ARG A 178 10.23 -11.21 15.98
CA ARG A 178 9.96 -11.62 14.60
C ARG A 178 10.04 -10.43 13.64
N VAL A 179 9.45 -9.29 14.00
CA VAL A 179 9.54 -8.06 13.19
C VAL A 179 10.99 -7.61 13.09
N ARG A 180 11.70 -7.48 14.22
CA ARG A 180 13.13 -7.12 14.21
C ARG A 180 13.96 -8.02 13.29
N ASP A 181 13.90 -9.33 13.50
CA ASP A 181 14.76 -10.28 12.79
C ASP A 181 14.48 -10.26 11.28
N ARG A 182 13.20 -10.25 10.92
CA ARG A 182 12.76 -10.14 9.52
C ARG A 182 13.28 -8.84 8.91
N TRP A 183 13.00 -7.70 9.54
CA TRP A 183 13.28 -6.40 8.95
C TRP A 183 14.77 -6.03 8.97
N SER A 184 15.55 -6.61 9.88
CA SER A 184 17.02 -6.46 9.91
C SER A 184 17.75 -7.22 8.79
N THR A 185 17.09 -8.21 8.17
CA THR A 185 17.70 -9.09 7.15
C THR A 185 16.99 -9.06 5.79
N SER A 186 15.85 -8.36 5.70
CA SER A 186 15.04 -8.23 4.48
C SER A 186 15.33 -6.93 3.72
N LEU A 187 15.02 -6.93 2.42
CA LEU A 187 14.83 -5.71 1.67
C LEU A 187 13.33 -5.46 1.52
N ASN A 188 12.91 -4.28 1.95
CA ASN A 188 11.49 -3.97 2.06
C ASN A 188 11.09 -3.02 0.93
N CYS A 189 10.02 -3.42 0.23
CA CYS A 189 9.41 -2.65 -0.84
C CYS A 189 8.35 -1.76 -0.19
N TRP A 190 8.70 -0.53 0.15
CA TRP A 190 7.73 0.43 0.68
C TRP A 190 7.67 1.65 -0.23
N SER A 191 6.46 1.99 -0.67
CA SER A 191 6.19 3.18 -1.47
C SER A 191 6.69 4.47 -0.82
N ALA A 192 6.70 4.55 0.52
CA ALA A 192 7.18 5.71 1.26
C ALA A 192 8.61 5.56 1.83
N SER A 193 9.39 4.56 1.40
CA SER A 193 10.78 4.41 1.88
C SER A 193 11.59 5.68 1.62
N SER A 194 12.35 6.14 2.62
CA SER A 194 13.28 7.26 2.45
C SER A 194 14.45 6.92 1.51
N SER A 195 14.74 5.63 1.35
CA SER A 195 15.81 5.13 0.48
C SER A 195 15.37 5.01 -0.98
N ALA A 196 16.26 5.35 -1.91
CA ALA A 196 16.01 5.15 -3.34
C ALA A 196 15.81 3.67 -3.67
N ALA A 197 16.60 2.76 -3.07
CA ALA A 197 16.49 1.33 -3.32
C ALA A 197 15.13 0.74 -2.88
N GLY A 198 14.63 1.11 -1.69
CA GLY A 198 13.31 0.67 -1.21
C GLY A 198 12.16 1.19 -2.08
N ARG A 199 12.26 2.45 -2.56
CA ARG A 199 11.27 3.01 -3.50
C ARG A 199 11.31 2.32 -4.84
N VAL A 200 12.49 2.09 -5.42
CA VAL A 200 12.65 1.43 -6.74
C VAL A 200 12.02 0.03 -6.76
N LEU A 201 11.99 -0.67 -5.63
CA LEU A 201 11.34 -1.97 -5.50
C LEU A 201 9.80 -1.90 -5.36
N SER A 202 9.24 -0.73 -5.06
CA SER A 202 7.78 -0.51 -4.94
C SER A 202 7.09 -0.49 -6.30
N ASN A 203 5.81 -0.89 -6.35
CA ASN A 203 4.98 -0.76 -7.54
C ASN A 203 4.67 0.71 -7.91
N TRP A 204 4.78 1.61 -6.93
CA TRP A 204 4.42 3.02 -7.02
C TRP A 204 5.56 3.91 -7.52
N TYR A 205 6.75 3.34 -7.76
CA TYR A 205 7.89 4.09 -8.25
C TYR A 205 7.63 4.62 -9.65
N LEU A 206 7.69 5.95 -9.80
CA LEU A 206 7.55 6.61 -11.09
C LEU A 206 8.77 6.35 -11.97
N ILE A 207 8.51 6.01 -13.21
CA ILE A 207 9.46 5.65 -14.24
C ILE A 207 9.33 6.68 -15.36
N ASP A 208 10.20 7.69 -15.32
CA ASP A 208 10.18 8.80 -16.27
C ASP A 208 10.34 8.35 -17.73
N GLU A 209 11.11 7.29 -17.96
CA GLU A 209 11.29 6.69 -19.30
C GLU A 209 10.03 5.97 -19.81
N GLY A 210 9.08 5.72 -18.91
CA GLY A 210 7.95 4.84 -19.12
C GLY A 210 8.33 3.36 -19.13
N ILE A 211 7.33 2.52 -18.91
CA ILE A 211 7.39 1.07 -19.07
C ILE A 211 6.39 0.66 -20.16
N VAL A 212 6.90 0.06 -21.24
CA VAL A 212 6.06 -0.41 -22.35
C VAL A 212 5.55 -1.81 -22.02
N LEU A 213 4.23 -1.94 -21.92
CA LEU A 213 3.53 -3.17 -21.59
C LEU A 213 2.33 -3.32 -22.53
N TYR A 214 2.27 -4.44 -23.25
CA TYR A 214 1.12 -4.81 -24.10
C TYR A 214 0.66 -3.70 -25.06
N GLY A 215 1.62 -3.00 -25.70
CA GLY A 215 1.33 -1.98 -26.71
C GLY A 215 1.04 -0.57 -26.18
N ALA A 216 1.05 -0.37 -24.85
CA ALA A 216 0.90 0.94 -24.22
C ALA A 216 2.10 1.27 -23.31
N THR A 217 2.27 2.55 -23.01
CA THR A 217 3.31 3.05 -22.10
C THR A 217 2.69 3.50 -20.80
N TYR A 218 3.28 3.08 -19.68
CA TYR A 218 2.84 3.40 -18.33
C TYR A 218 4.00 4.05 -17.58
N ASP A 219 3.73 4.87 -16.58
CA ASP A 219 4.76 5.55 -15.80
C ASP A 219 5.05 4.86 -14.45
N SER A 220 4.35 3.76 -14.14
CA SER A 220 4.67 2.85 -13.05
C SER A 220 4.03 1.47 -13.31
N THR A 221 4.44 0.46 -12.54
CA THR A 221 3.74 -0.83 -12.56
C THR A 221 2.37 -0.76 -11.90
N GLU A 222 2.18 0.16 -10.94
CA GLU A 222 0.89 0.43 -10.32
C GLU A 222 -0.12 1.00 -11.32
N HIS A 223 0.31 1.96 -12.15
CA HIS A 223 -0.52 2.52 -13.23
C HIS A 223 -1.00 1.43 -14.17
N PHE A 224 -0.11 0.55 -14.62
CA PHE A 224 -0.52 -0.59 -15.43
C PHE A 224 -1.61 -1.42 -14.72
N TRP A 225 -1.40 -1.75 -13.43
CA TRP A 225 -2.34 -2.56 -12.66
C TRP A 225 -3.72 -1.95 -12.56
N GLN A 226 -3.80 -0.64 -12.31
CA GLN A 226 -5.10 0.00 -12.23
C GLN A 226 -5.74 0.17 -13.60
N ALA A 227 -4.96 0.31 -14.67
CA ALA A 227 -5.50 0.50 -16.01
C ALA A 227 -6.18 -0.75 -16.59
N VAL A 228 -5.59 -1.93 -16.39
CA VAL A 228 -6.14 -3.18 -16.95
C VAL A 228 -7.47 -3.61 -16.32
N LYS A 229 -7.80 -3.08 -15.14
CA LYS A 229 -9.07 -3.32 -14.45
C LYS A 229 -10.26 -2.63 -15.14
N TYR A 230 -10.02 -1.62 -15.96
CA TYR A 230 -11.07 -0.97 -16.74
C TYR A 230 -11.04 -1.52 -18.16
N ARG A 231 -12.21 -1.76 -18.77
CA ARG A 231 -12.25 -2.01 -20.21
C ARG A 231 -11.87 -0.73 -20.99
N PRO A 232 -11.28 -0.85 -22.19
CA PRO A 232 -10.88 0.30 -23.00
C PRO A 232 -12.02 1.26 -23.36
N ASP A 233 -13.26 0.77 -23.41
CA ASP A 233 -14.47 1.49 -23.83
C ASP A 233 -15.29 2.07 -22.67
N VAL A 234 -14.93 1.80 -21.41
CA VAL A 234 -15.65 2.36 -20.25
C VAL A 234 -15.28 3.83 -20.07
N THR A 235 -16.29 4.69 -20.07
CA THR A 235 -16.15 6.16 -19.98
C THR A 235 -16.32 6.68 -18.56
N ILE A 236 -15.84 7.90 -18.29
CA ILE A 236 -16.05 8.58 -17.00
C ILE A 236 -17.53 8.68 -16.65
N ARG A 237 -18.40 9.00 -17.63
CA ARG A 237 -19.85 9.04 -17.44
C ARG A 237 -20.39 7.72 -16.93
N GLN A 238 -20.02 6.61 -17.56
CA GLN A 238 -20.46 5.27 -17.14
C GLN A 238 -19.96 4.91 -15.73
N LEU A 239 -18.72 5.27 -15.37
CA LEU A 239 -18.23 5.08 -14.01
C LEU A 239 -19.06 5.85 -12.97
N ARG A 240 -19.45 7.08 -13.31
CA ARG A 240 -20.30 7.91 -12.45
C ARG A 240 -21.73 7.36 -12.35
N ASP A 241 -22.28 6.81 -13.43
CA ASP A 241 -23.58 6.13 -13.41
C ASP A 241 -23.55 4.88 -12.50
N LEU A 242 -22.45 4.12 -12.54
CA LEU A 242 -22.21 2.98 -11.64
C LEU A 242 -22.10 3.42 -10.17
N LEU A 243 -21.37 4.50 -9.89
CA LEU A 243 -21.28 5.09 -8.54
C LEU A 243 -22.66 5.53 -8.02
N ALA A 244 -23.45 6.18 -8.86
CA ALA A 244 -24.82 6.57 -8.50
C ALA A 244 -25.68 5.33 -8.20
N GLY A 245 -25.48 4.24 -8.93
CA GLY A 245 -26.08 2.93 -8.63
C GLY A 245 -25.68 2.38 -7.26
N LEU A 246 -24.39 2.43 -6.93
CA LEU A 246 -23.89 2.01 -5.61
C LEU A 246 -24.55 2.78 -4.47
N GLY A 247 -24.66 4.10 -4.62
CA GLY A 247 -25.22 4.99 -3.59
C GLY A 247 -26.72 4.81 -3.31
N ARG A 248 -27.47 4.12 -4.19
CA ARG A 248 -28.90 3.81 -3.98
C ARG A 248 -29.15 2.53 -3.19
N ALA A 249 -28.16 1.65 -3.09
CA ALA A 249 -28.34 0.35 -2.46
C ALA A 249 -27.92 0.39 -0.98
N ASP A 250 -28.70 -0.26 -0.12
CA ASP A 250 -28.29 -0.58 1.25
C ASP A 250 -27.51 -1.90 1.27
N TRP A 251 -26.20 -1.80 1.37
CA TRP A 251 -25.28 -2.94 1.35
C TRP A 251 -25.15 -3.67 2.69
N THR A 252 -25.81 -3.18 3.75
CA THR A 252 -25.64 -3.69 5.13
C THR A 252 -25.95 -5.17 5.23
N ALA A 253 -27.09 -5.61 4.71
CA ALA A 253 -27.52 -7.02 4.77
C ALA A 253 -26.60 -7.94 3.96
N TRP A 254 -26.15 -7.50 2.79
CA TRP A 254 -25.22 -8.27 1.95
C TRP A 254 -23.86 -8.44 2.64
N LEU A 255 -23.29 -7.35 3.18
CA LEU A 255 -22.04 -7.40 3.94
C LEU A 255 -22.16 -8.29 5.18
N ALA A 256 -23.27 -8.19 5.92
CA ALA A 256 -23.53 -9.05 7.08
C ALA A 256 -23.62 -10.54 6.68
N GLY A 257 -24.24 -10.84 5.54
CA GLY A 257 -24.30 -12.20 4.99
C GLY A 257 -22.92 -12.75 4.62
N LEU A 258 -22.06 -11.94 3.99
CA LEU A 258 -20.67 -12.32 3.71
C LEU A 258 -19.88 -12.57 5.00
N GLU A 259 -20.12 -11.77 6.05
CA GLU A 259 -19.44 -11.93 7.33
C GLU A 259 -19.95 -13.11 8.18
N HIS A 260 -21.17 -13.58 7.93
CA HIS A 260 -21.73 -14.73 8.63
C HIS A 260 -20.99 -16.03 8.28
N ASP A 261 -20.52 -16.16 7.04
CA ASP A 261 -19.61 -17.23 6.63
C ASP A 261 -18.20 -16.94 7.17
N GLN A 262 -17.89 -17.47 8.35
CA GLN A 262 -16.61 -17.21 9.01
C GLN A 262 -15.39 -17.67 8.18
N THR A 263 -15.52 -18.72 7.37
CA THR A 263 -14.41 -19.21 6.54
C THR A 263 -14.08 -18.18 5.48
N PHE A 264 -15.11 -17.69 4.80
CA PHE A 264 -14.96 -16.62 3.82
C PHE A 264 -14.49 -15.32 4.45
N ALA A 265 -15.11 -14.91 5.55
CA ALA A 265 -14.83 -13.64 6.21
C ALA A 265 -13.39 -13.55 6.71
N ARG A 266 -12.86 -14.63 7.29
CA ARG A 266 -11.46 -14.67 7.74
C ARG A 266 -10.49 -14.65 6.56
N ALA A 267 -10.77 -15.39 5.49
CA ALA A 267 -9.93 -15.42 4.29
C ALA A 267 -9.90 -14.08 3.54
N ASN A 268 -10.99 -13.29 3.65
CA ASN A 268 -11.18 -12.05 2.89
C ASN A 268 -11.36 -10.82 3.80
N ALA A 269 -10.86 -10.86 5.04
CA ALA A 269 -11.10 -9.81 6.03
C ALA A 269 -10.68 -8.42 5.52
N TYR A 270 -9.53 -8.35 4.85
CA TYR A 270 -9.05 -7.13 4.21
C TYR A 270 -10.02 -6.60 3.15
N ALA A 271 -10.43 -7.44 2.19
CA ALA A 271 -11.37 -7.06 1.13
C ALA A 271 -12.76 -6.65 1.70
N LEU A 272 -13.24 -7.32 2.74
CA LEU A 272 -14.51 -6.95 3.39
C LEU A 272 -14.44 -5.59 4.08
N HIS A 273 -13.36 -5.31 4.80
CA HIS A 273 -13.14 -3.99 5.39
C HIS A 273 -12.96 -2.92 4.32
N PHE A 274 -12.26 -3.23 3.23
CA PHE A 274 -12.07 -2.36 2.08
C PHE A 274 -13.40 -1.98 1.43
N ILE A 275 -14.27 -2.97 1.12
CA ILE A 275 -15.57 -2.71 0.51
C ILE A 275 -16.44 -1.89 1.47
N ARG A 276 -16.48 -2.24 2.76
CA ARG A 276 -17.25 -1.49 3.76
C ARG A 276 -16.83 -0.03 3.83
N ALA A 277 -15.52 0.24 3.85
CA ALA A 277 -14.99 1.60 3.90
C ALA A 277 -15.31 2.39 2.63
N ASN A 278 -15.28 1.73 1.47
CA ASN A 278 -15.49 2.39 0.18
C ASN A 278 -16.95 2.52 -0.25
N LEU A 279 -17.87 1.77 0.36
CA LEU A 279 -19.31 1.93 0.19
C LEU A 279 -19.94 2.99 1.10
N GLN A 280 -19.15 3.66 1.96
CA GLN A 280 -19.66 4.77 2.75
C GLN A 280 -20.06 5.94 1.85
N PRO A 281 -21.17 6.66 2.16
CA PRO A 281 -21.65 7.77 1.35
C PRO A 281 -20.59 8.83 1.06
N GLU A 282 -19.76 9.17 2.04
CA GLU A 282 -18.69 10.16 1.93
C GLU A 282 -17.61 9.72 0.93
N ARG A 283 -17.32 8.42 0.89
CA ARG A 283 -16.31 7.84 -0.01
C ARG A 283 -16.84 7.71 -1.43
N LEU A 284 -18.10 7.34 -1.62
CA LEU A 284 -18.77 7.38 -2.92
C LEU A 284 -18.83 8.81 -3.48
N ALA A 285 -19.15 9.79 -2.64
CA ALA A 285 -19.14 11.20 -3.02
C ALA A 285 -17.73 11.71 -3.34
N TYR A 286 -16.70 11.22 -2.65
CA TYR A 286 -15.30 11.47 -3.00
C TYR A 286 -14.98 10.96 -4.41
N PHE A 287 -15.29 9.70 -4.73
CA PHE A 287 -15.04 9.15 -6.06
C PHE A 287 -15.74 9.94 -7.16
N ASP A 288 -17.01 10.33 -6.97
CA ASP A 288 -17.74 11.12 -7.97
C ASP A 288 -17.06 12.48 -8.21
N ARG A 289 -16.65 13.20 -7.16
CA ARG A 289 -15.92 14.48 -7.29
C ARG A 289 -14.58 14.32 -7.99
N GLU A 290 -13.79 13.32 -7.61
CA GLU A 290 -12.47 13.10 -8.23
C GLU A 290 -12.62 12.74 -9.71
N LEU A 291 -13.57 11.87 -10.08
CA LEU A 291 -13.87 11.56 -11.48
C LEU A 291 -14.30 12.79 -12.29
N GLN A 292 -15.14 13.66 -11.71
CA GLN A 292 -15.52 14.94 -12.33
C GLN A 292 -14.31 15.84 -12.61
N SER A 293 -13.33 15.83 -11.70
CA SER A 293 -12.14 16.68 -11.83
C SER A 293 -11.06 16.11 -12.77
N THR A 294 -11.02 14.78 -12.95
CA THR A 294 -9.90 14.10 -13.59
C THR A 294 -10.03 13.93 -15.11
N GLY A 295 -11.26 13.85 -15.63
CA GLY A 295 -11.48 13.58 -17.06
C GLY A 295 -12.84 14.07 -17.57
N GLN A 296 -12.98 14.12 -18.89
CA GLN A 296 -14.24 14.50 -19.54
C GLN A 296 -15.26 13.35 -19.51
N PRO A 297 -16.58 13.61 -19.50
CA PRO A 297 -17.59 12.56 -19.41
C PRO A 297 -17.45 11.43 -20.44
N ASP A 298 -17.04 11.76 -21.68
CA ASP A 298 -16.92 10.80 -22.78
C ASP A 298 -15.49 10.27 -22.99
N GLU A 299 -14.53 10.73 -22.16
CA GLU A 299 -13.17 10.18 -22.13
C GLU A 299 -13.22 8.77 -21.52
N SER A 300 -12.43 7.84 -22.07
CA SER A 300 -12.34 6.51 -21.46
C SER A 300 -11.53 6.53 -20.18
N ALA A 301 -11.84 5.65 -19.23
CA ALA A 301 -11.13 5.55 -17.96
C ALA A 301 -9.63 5.36 -18.16
N ARG A 302 -9.22 4.52 -19.11
CA ARG A 302 -7.79 4.29 -19.44
C ARG A 302 -7.10 5.53 -20.02
N GLN A 303 -7.82 6.37 -20.74
CA GLN A 303 -7.30 7.65 -21.25
C GLN A 303 -7.17 8.66 -20.11
N ALA A 304 -8.21 8.78 -19.27
CA ALA A 304 -8.21 9.67 -18.12
C ALA A 304 -7.13 9.31 -17.08
N GLN A 305 -6.75 8.03 -17.00
CA GLN A 305 -5.66 7.51 -16.17
C GLN A 305 -4.26 7.90 -16.63
N GLN A 306 -4.09 8.51 -17.81
CA GLN A 306 -2.77 8.98 -18.21
C GLN A 306 -2.37 10.17 -17.34
N ARG A 307 -1.51 9.91 -16.35
CA ARG A 307 -1.06 10.90 -15.35
C ARG A 307 -0.37 12.09 -16.00
N VAL A 308 0.50 11.82 -16.96
CA VAL A 308 1.18 12.83 -17.74
C VAL A 308 0.36 13.08 -19.00
N GLY A 309 0.08 14.35 -19.24
CA GLY A 309 -0.54 14.79 -20.48
C GLY A 309 0.29 14.41 -21.71
N ARG A 310 -0.35 14.32 -22.89
CA ARG A 310 0.33 13.84 -24.11
C ARG A 310 1.27 14.88 -24.74
N GLY A 311 1.21 16.13 -24.28
CA GLY A 311 2.03 17.25 -24.76
C GLY A 311 3.18 17.62 -23.82
N PRO A 312 4.28 18.20 -24.36
CA PRO A 312 5.35 18.76 -23.55
C PRO A 312 4.84 19.86 -22.60
N GLY A 313 5.10 19.71 -21.30
CA GLY A 313 4.73 20.71 -20.29
C GLY A 313 3.29 20.64 -19.80
N GLU A 314 2.51 19.63 -20.20
CA GLU A 314 1.18 19.40 -19.62
C GLU A 314 1.28 19.04 -18.12
N ALA A 315 0.36 19.60 -17.33
CA ALA A 315 0.33 19.38 -15.89
C ALA A 315 0.03 17.93 -15.54
N VAL A 316 0.61 17.46 -14.43
CA VAL A 316 0.26 16.16 -13.83
C VAL A 316 -1.20 16.19 -13.41
N ARG A 317 -2.01 15.26 -13.93
CA ARG A 317 -3.45 15.19 -13.63
C ARG A 317 -3.72 14.79 -12.18
N PHE A 318 -2.91 13.87 -11.65
CA PHE A 318 -3.01 13.37 -10.28
C PHE A 318 -1.70 12.72 -9.81
N THR A 319 -1.48 12.65 -8.51
CA THR A 319 -0.30 12.02 -7.89
C THR A 319 -0.34 10.48 -7.98
N ALA A 320 0.77 9.81 -7.69
CA ALA A 320 0.80 8.33 -7.56
C ALA A 320 -0.19 7.81 -6.51
N LEU A 321 -0.33 8.55 -5.40
CA LEU A 321 -1.30 8.21 -4.35
C LEU A 321 -2.74 8.34 -4.84
N GLN A 322 -3.06 9.43 -5.53
CA GLN A 322 -4.38 9.62 -6.12
C GLN A 322 -4.69 8.57 -7.19
N GLU A 323 -3.70 8.08 -7.93
CA GLU A 323 -3.92 6.96 -8.85
C GLU A 323 -4.45 5.72 -8.15
N LYS A 324 -3.77 5.28 -7.08
CA LYS A 324 -4.26 4.16 -6.27
C LYS A 324 -5.63 4.46 -5.70
N MET A 325 -5.78 5.62 -5.06
CA MET A 325 -6.98 5.95 -4.29
C MET A 325 -8.22 6.22 -5.14
N LEU A 326 -8.07 6.73 -6.37
CA LEU A 326 -9.18 6.96 -7.29
C LEU A 326 -9.38 5.74 -8.17
N TRP A 327 -8.39 5.42 -8.99
CA TRP A 327 -8.51 4.43 -10.05
C TRP A 327 -8.39 3.00 -9.53
N GLY A 328 -7.45 2.76 -8.62
CA GLY A 328 -7.28 1.43 -8.05
C GLY A 328 -8.44 1.04 -7.16
N ASP A 329 -8.71 1.86 -6.14
CA ASP A 329 -9.74 1.55 -5.16
C ASP A 329 -11.13 1.45 -5.81
N LEU A 330 -11.47 2.36 -6.74
CA LEU A 330 -12.77 2.33 -7.41
C LEU A 330 -12.95 1.07 -8.24
N ALA A 331 -11.92 0.68 -9.01
CA ALA A 331 -11.96 -0.57 -9.75
C ALA A 331 -12.12 -1.77 -8.82
N ASP A 332 -11.34 -1.81 -7.73
CA ASP A 332 -11.40 -2.88 -6.74
C ASP A 332 -12.79 -2.99 -6.12
N VAL A 333 -13.46 -1.87 -5.82
CA VAL A 333 -14.85 -1.88 -5.33
C VAL A 333 -15.78 -2.58 -6.32
N PHE A 334 -15.76 -2.19 -7.60
CA PHE A 334 -16.64 -2.78 -8.60
C PHE A 334 -16.34 -4.27 -8.82
N HIS A 335 -15.08 -4.62 -9.00
CA HIS A 335 -14.66 -6.00 -9.22
C HIS A 335 -14.96 -6.91 -8.03
N LEU A 336 -14.72 -6.44 -6.80
CA LEU A 336 -15.02 -7.23 -5.59
C LEU A 336 -16.51 -7.40 -5.37
N ILE A 337 -17.34 -6.39 -5.65
CA ILE A 337 -18.80 -6.53 -5.58
C ILE A 337 -19.25 -7.60 -6.56
N VAL A 338 -18.78 -7.57 -7.81
CA VAL A 338 -19.12 -8.59 -8.81
C VAL A 338 -18.67 -9.98 -8.36
N ALA A 339 -17.42 -10.12 -7.89
CA ALA A 339 -16.84 -11.39 -7.48
C ALA A 339 -17.52 -11.98 -6.24
N PHE A 340 -17.78 -11.17 -5.21
CA PHE A 340 -18.34 -11.65 -3.94
C PHE A 340 -19.85 -11.85 -4.01
N SER A 341 -20.55 -11.17 -4.93
CA SER A 341 -21.98 -11.38 -5.15
C SER A 341 -22.30 -12.68 -5.88
N ALA A 342 -21.31 -13.34 -6.51
CA ALA A 342 -21.51 -14.65 -7.11
C ALA A 342 -21.59 -15.80 -6.09
N ARG A 343 -21.40 -15.49 -4.79
CA ARG A 343 -21.39 -16.51 -3.73
C ARG A 343 -22.79 -17.07 -3.46
N PRO A 344 -22.94 -18.41 -3.34
CA PRO A 344 -24.20 -19.02 -2.93
C PRO A 344 -24.61 -18.57 -1.53
N GLY A 345 -25.93 -18.39 -1.31
CA GLY A 345 -26.50 -18.16 0.02
C GLY A 345 -26.43 -16.72 0.52
N VAL A 346 -25.88 -15.78 -0.25
CA VAL A 346 -25.90 -14.34 0.08
C VAL A 346 -26.71 -13.61 -0.98
N SER A 347 -27.85 -13.05 -0.59
CA SER A 347 -28.71 -12.29 -1.49
C SER A 347 -28.28 -10.83 -1.54
N LEU A 348 -28.30 -10.25 -2.74
CA LEU A 348 -28.21 -8.80 -2.92
C LEU A 348 -29.56 -8.13 -2.70
N PRO A 349 -29.61 -6.91 -2.15
CA PRO A 349 -30.80 -6.07 -2.21
C PRO A 349 -31.14 -5.76 -3.68
N SER A 350 -32.39 -5.45 -4.01
CA SER A 350 -32.82 -5.24 -5.41
C SER A 350 -32.02 -4.15 -6.13
N GLU A 351 -31.72 -3.03 -5.47
CA GLU A 351 -30.83 -1.99 -6.04
C GLU A 351 -29.39 -2.47 -6.18
N GLY A 352 -28.90 -3.27 -5.22
CA GLY A 352 -27.55 -3.85 -5.29
C GLY A 352 -27.40 -4.86 -6.43
N ALA A 353 -28.44 -5.65 -6.70
CA ALA A 353 -28.50 -6.56 -7.84
C ALA A 353 -28.43 -5.79 -9.17
N ARG A 354 -29.22 -4.71 -9.31
CA ARG A 354 -29.15 -3.82 -10.48
C ARG A 354 -27.77 -3.20 -10.65
N ALA A 355 -27.18 -2.68 -9.57
CA ALA A 355 -25.85 -2.09 -9.61
C ALA A 355 -24.79 -3.12 -10.04
N ARG A 356 -24.85 -4.33 -9.48
CA ARG A 356 -23.95 -5.43 -9.83
C ARG A 356 -24.11 -5.83 -11.30
N ASP A 357 -25.33 -5.93 -11.82
CA ASP A 357 -25.56 -6.31 -13.21
C ASP A 357 -25.06 -5.24 -14.19
N ALA A 358 -25.21 -3.96 -13.85
CA ALA A 358 -24.59 -2.87 -14.60
C ALA A 358 -23.06 -2.97 -14.59
N MET A 359 -22.43 -3.29 -13.45
CA MET A 359 -20.98 -3.52 -13.39
C MET A 359 -20.54 -4.69 -14.28
N VAL A 360 -21.30 -5.79 -14.31
CA VAL A 360 -21.01 -6.91 -15.22
C VAL A 360 -21.14 -6.52 -16.68
N ALA A 361 -22.17 -5.74 -17.05
CA ALA A 361 -22.33 -5.24 -18.41
C ALA A 361 -21.14 -4.36 -18.84
N HIS A 362 -20.54 -3.62 -17.90
CA HIS A 362 -19.32 -2.84 -18.10
C HIS A 362 -18.02 -3.62 -17.86
N GLY A 363 -18.09 -4.95 -17.70
CA GLY A 363 -16.93 -5.84 -17.71
C GLY A 363 -16.19 -5.98 -16.39
N PHE A 364 -16.71 -5.49 -15.26
CA PHE A 364 -16.06 -5.61 -13.95
C PHE A 364 -16.09 -7.04 -13.34
N GLY A 365 -16.33 -8.07 -14.15
CA GLY A 365 -16.05 -9.47 -13.80
C GLY A 365 -14.78 -10.01 -14.46
N THR A 366 -14.09 -9.20 -15.26
CA THR A 366 -13.04 -9.63 -16.18
C THR A 366 -11.97 -8.55 -16.28
N ILE A 367 -10.70 -8.96 -16.31
CA ILE A 367 -9.58 -8.10 -16.66
C ILE A 367 -9.40 -8.17 -18.18
N THR A 368 -9.32 -7.00 -18.83
CA THR A 368 -9.19 -6.91 -20.29
C THR A 368 -7.76 -6.51 -20.64
N LEU A 369 -7.06 -7.34 -21.40
CA LEU A 369 -5.69 -7.05 -21.80
C LEU A 369 -5.40 -7.69 -23.15
N ASP A 370 -5.32 -6.84 -24.18
CA ASP A 370 -5.03 -7.29 -25.54
C ASP A 370 -3.64 -7.95 -25.61
N GLY A 371 -3.57 -9.08 -26.31
CA GLY A 371 -2.34 -9.86 -26.43
C GLY A 371 -1.97 -10.72 -25.21
N TYR A 372 -2.82 -10.78 -24.17
CA TYR A 372 -2.62 -11.68 -23.03
C TYR A 372 -3.88 -12.47 -22.69
N GLY A 373 -3.73 -13.77 -22.42
CA GLY A 373 -4.83 -14.61 -21.94
C GLY A 373 -6.07 -14.64 -22.86
N GLY A 374 -5.92 -14.39 -24.16
CA GLY A 374 -7.04 -14.35 -25.11
C GLY A 374 -7.83 -13.03 -25.14
N GLY A 375 -7.28 -11.93 -24.59
CA GLY A 375 -7.91 -10.60 -24.62
C GLY A 375 -8.76 -10.28 -23.39
N GLY A 376 -9.16 -11.28 -22.61
CA GLY A 376 -9.78 -11.09 -21.30
C GLY A 376 -9.82 -12.36 -20.46
N PHE A 377 -9.68 -12.21 -19.14
CA PHE A 377 -9.67 -13.33 -18.19
C PHE A 377 -10.33 -12.91 -16.85
N PRO A 378 -10.88 -13.86 -16.07
CA PRO A 378 -11.61 -13.51 -14.85
C PRO A 378 -10.73 -12.79 -13.81
N PHE A 379 -11.31 -11.81 -13.12
CA PHE A 379 -10.69 -11.17 -11.97
C PHE A 379 -10.40 -12.22 -10.86
N LEU A 380 -9.29 -12.06 -10.13
CA LEU A 380 -8.76 -13.02 -9.14
C LEU A 380 -8.34 -14.40 -9.68
N SER A 381 -8.37 -14.65 -11.00
CA SER A 381 -7.93 -15.92 -11.58
C SER A 381 -6.43 -16.16 -11.44
N SER A 382 -5.98 -17.41 -11.60
CA SER A 382 -4.56 -17.74 -11.68
C SER A 382 -3.87 -17.00 -12.83
N THR A 383 -4.56 -16.81 -13.96
CA THR A 383 -4.07 -16.01 -15.10
C THR A 383 -3.84 -14.55 -14.72
N TYR A 384 -4.74 -13.95 -13.94
CA TYR A 384 -4.53 -12.60 -13.39
C TYR A 384 -3.31 -12.55 -12.46
N GLN A 385 -3.15 -13.57 -11.62
CA GLN A 385 -1.99 -13.65 -10.72
C GLN A 385 -0.67 -13.88 -11.46
N ASP A 386 -0.67 -14.63 -12.57
CA ASP A 386 0.51 -14.90 -13.38
C ASP A 386 0.95 -13.67 -14.18
N LEU A 387 0.01 -12.80 -14.56
CA LEU A 387 0.31 -11.53 -15.19
C LEU A 387 1.29 -10.69 -14.35
N MET A 388 1.20 -10.76 -13.02
CA MET A 388 2.15 -10.06 -12.13
C MET A 388 3.60 -10.37 -12.42
N LEU A 389 3.91 -11.64 -12.63
CA LEU A 389 5.27 -12.07 -12.89
C LEU A 389 5.79 -11.50 -14.22
N GLU A 390 4.94 -11.46 -15.25
CA GLU A 390 5.33 -10.93 -16.55
C GLU A 390 5.67 -9.45 -16.50
N ILE A 391 4.96 -8.67 -15.69
CA ILE A 391 5.21 -7.24 -15.53
C ILE A 391 6.50 -6.99 -14.76
N TRP A 392 6.74 -7.79 -13.72
CA TRP A 392 8.00 -7.72 -13.01
C TRP A 392 9.20 -8.16 -13.84
N LYS A 393 9.02 -9.08 -14.81
CA LYS A 393 10.07 -9.36 -15.80
C LYS A 393 10.41 -8.13 -16.63
N VAL A 394 9.42 -7.36 -17.06
CA VAL A 394 9.70 -6.12 -17.80
C VAL A 394 10.46 -5.13 -16.92
N LYS A 395 9.93 -4.83 -15.72
CA LYS A 395 10.57 -3.88 -14.81
C LYS A 395 11.99 -4.32 -14.42
N TYR A 396 12.17 -5.52 -13.89
CA TYR A 396 13.44 -5.92 -13.26
C TYR A 396 14.44 -6.58 -14.20
N LEU A 397 14.00 -7.23 -15.28
CA LEU A 397 14.92 -7.94 -16.18
C LEU A 397 15.18 -7.20 -17.49
N LYS A 398 14.26 -6.33 -17.95
CA LYS A 398 14.43 -5.59 -19.21
C LYS A 398 14.92 -4.16 -19.02
N MET A 399 14.81 -3.61 -17.82
CA MET A 399 15.28 -2.25 -17.52
C MET A 399 16.54 -2.30 -16.63
N PRO A 400 17.74 -1.97 -17.17
CA PRO A 400 19.01 -2.22 -16.49
C PRO A 400 19.10 -1.69 -15.05
N ARG A 401 18.66 -0.44 -14.81
CA ARG A 401 18.72 0.20 -13.48
C ARG A 401 17.95 -0.54 -12.39
N PHE A 402 16.84 -1.18 -12.75
CA PHE A 402 16.05 -1.98 -11.82
C PHE A 402 16.65 -3.37 -11.64
N GLY A 403 17.26 -3.91 -12.71
CA GLY A 403 18.07 -5.13 -12.67
C GLY A 403 19.19 -5.05 -11.64
N ASP A 404 19.93 -3.95 -11.61
CA ASP A 404 21.04 -3.78 -10.65
C ASP A 404 20.54 -3.75 -9.21
N VAL A 405 19.41 -3.07 -8.95
CA VAL A 405 18.81 -3.01 -7.62
C VAL A 405 18.35 -4.40 -7.16
N ILE A 406 17.64 -5.17 -8.00
CA ILE A 406 17.20 -6.51 -7.61
C ILE A 406 18.37 -7.51 -7.48
N ARG A 407 19.50 -7.28 -8.17
CA ARG A 407 20.72 -8.10 -8.01
C ARG A 407 21.52 -7.72 -6.78
N SER A 408 21.48 -6.46 -6.34
CA SER A 408 22.11 -6.04 -5.07
C SER A 408 21.54 -6.72 -3.82
N THR A 409 20.43 -7.46 -3.97
CA THR A 409 19.73 -8.16 -2.89
C THR A 409 20.26 -9.58 -2.62
N VAL A 410 21.44 -9.96 -3.14
CA VAL A 410 22.05 -11.28 -2.88
C VAL A 410 22.08 -11.57 -1.37
N GLY A 411 21.67 -12.78 -1.00
CA GLY A 411 21.62 -13.22 0.39
C GLY A 411 20.46 -12.65 1.21
N ARG A 412 19.61 -11.79 0.62
CA ARG A 412 18.39 -11.26 1.24
C ARG A 412 17.14 -11.79 0.56
N ARG A 413 16.10 -12.05 1.34
CA ARG A 413 14.78 -12.37 0.80
C ARG A 413 13.88 -11.14 0.81
N LEU A 414 12.97 -11.11 -0.16
CA LEU A 414 11.89 -10.14 -0.21
C LEU A 414 10.75 -10.76 0.59
N ASP A 415 10.80 -10.63 1.91
CA ASP A 415 9.89 -11.36 2.80
C ASP A 415 8.60 -10.60 3.10
N HIS A 416 8.49 -9.33 2.68
CA HIS A 416 7.35 -8.50 3.01
C HIS A 416 7.01 -7.45 1.96
N PHE A 417 5.74 -7.45 1.55
CA PHE A 417 4.97 -6.24 1.31
C PHE A 417 4.17 -5.97 2.57
N LEU A 418 4.15 -4.72 2.97
CA LEU A 418 3.31 -4.17 4.03
C LEU A 418 1.93 -4.84 4.04
N ASP A 419 1.53 -5.40 5.19
CA ASP A 419 0.19 -5.94 5.52
C ASP A 419 -0.89 -4.83 5.62
N ASP A 420 -0.68 -3.76 4.87
CA ASP A 420 -1.24 -2.43 5.08
C ASP A 420 -2.26 -2.07 3.99
N GLY A 421 -2.55 -3.01 3.10
CA GLY A 421 -3.57 -2.82 2.09
C GLY A 421 -3.08 -2.20 0.79
N ASP A 422 -1.96 -2.72 0.26
CA ASP A 422 -1.50 -2.36 -1.08
C ASP A 422 -2.55 -2.75 -2.14
N SER A 423 -3.20 -3.91 -1.99
CA SER A 423 -4.31 -4.28 -2.88
C SER A 423 -5.22 -5.40 -2.35
N PRO A 424 -6.56 -5.27 -2.42
CA PRO A 424 -7.51 -6.29 -1.96
C PRO A 424 -7.70 -7.44 -2.94
N ASP A 425 -7.12 -7.31 -4.13
CA ASP A 425 -7.32 -8.21 -5.26
C ASP A 425 -6.29 -9.33 -5.36
N ILE A 426 -5.19 -9.29 -4.60
CA ILE A 426 -4.14 -10.31 -4.65
C ILE A 426 -3.63 -10.58 -3.23
N PRO A 427 -3.68 -11.82 -2.75
CA PRO A 427 -3.12 -12.16 -1.45
C PRO A 427 -1.61 -11.88 -1.37
N ILE A 428 -1.17 -11.23 -0.29
CA ILE A 428 0.24 -10.89 -0.03
C ILE A 428 1.21 -12.08 -0.23
N PRO A 429 0.91 -13.33 0.19
CA PRO A 429 1.82 -14.46 -0.05
C PRO A 429 2.10 -14.72 -1.53
N VAL A 430 1.14 -14.44 -2.41
CA VAL A 430 1.32 -14.58 -3.86
C VAL A 430 2.29 -13.50 -4.36
N TYR A 431 2.09 -12.24 -3.94
CA TYR A 431 3.00 -11.12 -4.22
C TYR A 431 4.45 -11.45 -3.81
N VAL A 432 4.65 -11.86 -2.55
CA VAL A 432 5.96 -12.21 -1.99
C VAL A 432 6.62 -13.36 -2.78
N LYS A 433 5.85 -14.41 -3.10
CA LYS A 433 6.36 -15.56 -3.88
C LYS A 433 6.85 -15.12 -5.26
N GLN A 434 6.07 -14.33 -5.98
CA GLN A 434 6.41 -13.89 -7.32
C GLN A 434 7.64 -12.94 -7.30
N LEU A 435 7.83 -12.13 -6.25
CA LEU A 435 8.97 -11.21 -6.14
C LEU A 435 10.26 -11.97 -5.86
N ASN A 436 10.21 -12.98 -4.99
CA ASN A 436 11.37 -13.84 -4.79
C ASN A 436 11.71 -14.60 -6.09
N ARG A 437 10.70 -15.00 -6.87
CA ARG A 437 10.94 -15.62 -8.19
C ARG A 437 11.63 -14.67 -9.16
N ILE A 438 11.26 -13.39 -9.20
CA ILE A 438 11.93 -12.42 -10.08
C ILE A 438 13.37 -12.15 -9.64
N ARG A 439 13.62 -12.08 -8.33
CA ARG A 439 14.98 -12.01 -7.78
C ARG A 439 15.82 -13.20 -8.23
N ASP A 440 15.30 -14.42 -8.10
CA ASP A 440 16.02 -15.62 -8.47
C ASP A 440 16.35 -15.64 -9.98
N PHE A 441 15.44 -15.16 -10.83
CA PHE A 441 15.72 -14.97 -12.26
C PHE A 441 16.83 -13.94 -12.52
N ALA A 442 16.80 -12.80 -11.83
CA ALA A 442 17.80 -11.76 -12.00
C ALA A 442 19.21 -12.23 -11.59
N LEU A 443 19.31 -12.98 -10.49
CA LEU A 443 20.57 -13.54 -10.00
C LEU A 443 21.10 -14.68 -10.88
N ALA A 444 20.21 -15.42 -11.56
CA ALA A 444 20.62 -16.46 -12.50
C ALA A 444 21.19 -15.90 -13.81
N GLN A 445 20.82 -14.67 -14.20
CA GLN A 445 21.36 -14.02 -15.40
C GLN A 445 22.82 -13.57 -15.26
N GLU A 446 23.33 -13.31 -14.04
CA GLU A 446 24.75 -12.99 -13.81
C GLU A 446 25.69 -14.19 -13.96
N LYS A 447 25.15 -15.41 -13.88
CA LYS A 447 25.93 -16.66 -13.94
C LYS A 447 26.13 -17.17 -15.38
N LYS A 448 25.57 -16.48 -16.37
CA LYS A 448 25.71 -16.76 -17.80
C LYS A 448 26.59 -15.69 -18.42
#